data_AF-A0A162TBK3-F1
#
_entry.id   AF-A0A162TBK3-F1
#
_cell.length_a   1.000
_cell.length_b   1.000
_cell.length_c   1.000
_cell.angle_alpha   90.00
_cell.angle_beta   90.00
_cell.angle_gamma   90.00
#
_symmetry.space_group_name_H-M   'P 1'
#
loop_
_entity.id
_entity.type
_entity.pdbx_description
1 polymer ?
#
loop_
_entity_poly.entity_id
_entity_poly.type
_entity_poly.pdbx_seq_one_letter_code
_entity_poly.pdbx_strand_id
1 'polypeptide(L)'
;MPKNNKAKTINSYYKTTDLEKGMTFGRYKEGRSSYEISDAEGISQLTVYCIIKKYETKKTCAEKEHPKTSKKLSPWAIRYLNQTTVCKYLHDMNLRSCVTVAKPYLDEAHKRACLQWKGGQQYVWCQLHEKYASDCLIPAVQWLGGSVSVWRCIWTEGIGPLVILDDYMTKEMFVQTLRNNYLSFLAALSDKNTTTHLLQEDNAKPHKSKLAEQWKKKEIMWLSYHDLQKSRSQFNLEYVKLP
;
A
#
# COMPACT_ATOMS: atom_id res chain seq x y z
N MET A 1 9.55 -68.53 -35.62
CA MET A 1 10.30 -67.32 -35.23
C MET A 1 9.34 -66.14 -35.10
N PRO A 2 8.74 -65.85 -33.93
CA PRO A 2 7.92 -64.66 -33.79
C PRO A 2 8.77 -63.48 -33.30
N LYS A 3 8.93 -62.54 -34.22
CA LYS A 3 8.94 -61.07 -34.08
C LYS A 3 9.38 -60.52 -32.71
N ASN A 4 10.64 -60.10 -32.73
CA ASN A 4 11.30 -59.06 -31.96
C ASN A 4 10.33 -58.02 -31.35
N ASN A 5 9.95 -58.23 -30.08
CA ASN A 5 9.26 -57.22 -29.28
C ASN A 5 10.27 -56.11 -28.98
N LYS A 6 9.99 -54.92 -29.51
CA LYS A 6 10.74 -53.70 -29.22
C LYS A 6 10.86 -53.54 -27.71
N ALA A 7 12.07 -53.77 -27.18
CA ALA A 7 12.42 -53.44 -25.82
C ALA A 7 12.07 -51.96 -25.61
N LYS A 8 11.06 -51.70 -24.78
CA LYS A 8 10.74 -50.34 -24.33
C LYS A 8 11.98 -49.82 -23.63
N THR A 9 12.57 -48.81 -24.25
CA THR A 9 13.78 -48.14 -23.82
C THR A 9 13.61 -47.71 -22.36
N ILE A 10 14.54 -48.21 -21.56
CA ILE A 10 14.73 -47.96 -20.14
C ILE A 10 14.91 -46.45 -19.95
N ASN A 11 14.10 -45.85 -19.08
CA ASN A 11 14.42 -44.74 -18.15
C ASN A 11 13.21 -43.81 -17.92
N SER A 12 12.11 -44.38 -17.46
CA SER A 12 11.05 -43.64 -16.78
C SER A 12 10.94 -44.26 -15.39
N TYR A 13 11.35 -43.52 -14.36
CA TYR A 13 11.10 -43.88 -12.96
C TYR A 13 9.58 -43.84 -12.72
N TYR A 14 8.86 -44.89 -13.12
CA TYR A 14 7.46 -45.03 -12.77
C TYR A 14 7.39 -45.26 -11.26
N LYS A 15 6.81 -44.29 -10.56
CA LYS A 15 6.59 -44.41 -9.12
C LYS A 15 5.43 -45.39 -8.93
N THR A 16 5.73 -46.61 -8.51
CA THR A 16 4.72 -47.65 -8.24
C THR A 16 3.70 -47.14 -7.23
N THR A 17 2.42 -47.24 -7.58
CA THR A 17 1.30 -46.84 -6.73
C THR A 17 1.13 -47.81 -5.56
N ASP A 18 0.46 -47.38 -4.49
CA ASP A 18 0.24 -48.24 -3.33
C ASP A 18 -0.67 -49.43 -3.65
N LEU A 19 -1.56 -49.28 -4.65
CA LEU A 19 -2.39 -50.38 -5.17
C LEU A 19 -1.53 -51.44 -5.87
N GLU A 20 -0.63 -51.04 -6.77
CA GLU A 20 0.31 -51.94 -7.46
C GLU A 20 1.23 -52.66 -6.47
N LYS A 21 1.72 -51.96 -5.43
CA LYS A 21 2.49 -52.59 -4.34
C LYS A 21 1.64 -53.60 -3.57
N GLY A 22 0.36 -53.30 -3.33
CA GLY A 22 -0.59 -54.17 -2.67
C GLY A 22 -0.89 -55.44 -3.48
N MET A 23 -1.12 -55.31 -4.80
CA MET A 23 -1.38 -56.44 -5.71
C MET A 23 -0.14 -57.33 -5.85
N THR A 24 1.04 -56.73 -6.01
CA THR A 24 2.34 -57.43 -6.01
C THR A 24 2.49 -58.27 -4.74
N PHE A 25 2.17 -57.69 -3.58
CA PHE A 25 2.26 -58.36 -2.29
C PHE A 25 1.22 -59.49 -2.14
N GLY A 26 -0.03 -59.26 -2.56
CA GLY A 26 -1.10 -60.27 -2.52
C GLY A 26 -0.71 -61.53 -3.31
N ARG A 27 -0.20 -61.37 -4.52
CA ARG A 27 0.28 -62.48 -5.37
C ARG A 27 1.50 -63.20 -4.81
N TYR A 28 2.39 -62.47 -4.14
CA TYR A 28 3.51 -63.09 -3.42
C TYR A 28 3.01 -63.96 -2.26
N LYS A 29 1.96 -63.55 -1.54
CA LYS A 29 1.33 -64.35 -0.48
C LYS A 29 0.62 -65.60 -1.00
N GLU A 30 0.13 -65.57 -2.25
CA GLU A 30 -0.39 -66.74 -2.96
C GLU A 30 0.72 -67.73 -3.39
N GLY A 31 2.00 -67.40 -3.18
CA GLY A 31 3.13 -68.27 -3.53
C GLY A 31 3.63 -68.12 -4.97
N ARG A 32 3.20 -67.08 -5.69
CA ARG A 32 3.66 -66.83 -7.07
C ARG A 32 5.11 -66.34 -7.10
N SER A 33 5.81 -66.69 -8.16
CA SER A 33 7.20 -66.26 -8.39
C SER A 33 7.30 -64.80 -8.81
N SER A 34 8.43 -64.15 -8.53
CA SER A 34 8.68 -62.75 -8.93
C SER A 34 8.56 -62.52 -10.44
N TYR A 35 8.81 -63.57 -11.25
CA TYR A 35 8.64 -63.54 -12.70
C TYR A 35 7.16 -63.46 -13.10
N GLU A 36 6.33 -64.34 -12.55
CA GLU A 36 4.87 -64.38 -12.82
C GLU A 36 4.19 -63.09 -12.35
N ILE A 37 4.64 -62.51 -11.25
CA ILE A 37 4.13 -61.24 -10.74
C ILE A 37 4.52 -60.08 -11.66
N SER A 38 5.76 -60.08 -12.17
CA SER A 38 6.24 -59.07 -13.11
C SER A 38 5.47 -59.10 -14.43
N ASP A 39 5.20 -60.30 -14.96
CA ASP A 39 4.46 -60.49 -16.21
C ASP A 39 2.97 -60.10 -16.05
N ALA A 40 2.36 -60.45 -14.92
CA ALA A 40 0.95 -60.15 -14.64
C ALA A 40 0.68 -58.65 -14.39
N GLU A 41 1.60 -57.94 -13.72
CA GLU A 41 1.41 -56.55 -13.32
C GLU A 41 2.11 -55.55 -14.26
N GLY A 42 2.92 -56.03 -15.22
CA GLY A 42 3.68 -55.16 -16.13
C GLY A 42 4.78 -54.34 -15.44
N ILE A 43 5.18 -54.75 -14.23
CA ILE A 43 6.20 -54.11 -13.39
C ILE A 43 7.54 -54.81 -13.62
N SER A 44 8.66 -54.08 -13.55
CA SER A 44 10.00 -54.69 -13.64
C SER A 44 10.23 -55.70 -12.52
N GLN A 45 10.82 -56.85 -12.86
CA GLN A 45 11.22 -57.88 -11.89
C GLN A 45 12.08 -57.33 -10.75
N LEU A 46 12.93 -56.33 -11.02
CA LEU A 46 13.74 -55.66 -9.99
C LEU A 46 12.88 -54.89 -9.00
N THR A 47 11.83 -54.20 -9.48
CA THR A 47 10.90 -53.47 -8.63
C THR A 47 10.08 -54.43 -7.77
N VAL A 48 9.61 -55.54 -8.34
CA VAL A 48 8.93 -56.62 -7.61
C VAL A 48 9.82 -57.17 -6.50
N TYR A 49 11.08 -57.49 -6.81
CA TYR A 49 12.06 -57.95 -5.83
C TYR A 49 12.29 -56.94 -4.69
N CYS A 50 12.48 -55.66 -5.02
CA CYS A 50 12.66 -54.60 -4.02
C CYS A 50 11.43 -54.41 -3.11
N ILE A 51 10.22 -54.52 -3.66
CA ILE A 51 8.97 -54.46 -2.88
C ILE A 51 8.88 -55.64 -1.92
N ILE A 52 9.12 -56.87 -2.40
CA ILE A 52 9.10 -58.08 -1.57
C ILE A 52 10.14 -57.99 -0.46
N LYS A 53 11.39 -57.59 -0.76
CA LYS A 53 12.45 -57.42 0.25
C LYS A 53 12.13 -56.33 1.28
N LYS A 54 11.55 -55.21 0.85
CA LYS A 54 11.07 -54.15 1.75
C LYS A 54 9.95 -54.66 2.66
N TYR A 55 9.06 -55.51 2.15
CA TYR A 55 8.01 -56.13 2.95
C TYR A 55 8.55 -57.18 3.93
N GLU A 56 9.45 -58.07 3.52
CA GLU A 56 10.05 -59.08 4.41
C GLU A 56 10.64 -58.45 5.66
N THR A 57 11.33 -57.31 5.49
CA THR A 57 12.02 -56.55 6.53
C THR A 57 11.10 -55.64 7.35
N LYS A 58 10.27 -54.82 6.71
CA LYS A 58 9.45 -53.79 7.39
C LYS A 58 8.03 -54.24 7.70
N LYS A 59 7.57 -55.36 7.13
CA LYS A 59 6.17 -55.86 7.17
C LYS A 59 5.12 -54.84 6.68
N THR A 60 5.53 -53.80 5.96
CA THR A 60 4.64 -52.76 5.44
C THR A 60 4.99 -52.41 4.00
N CYS A 61 3.97 -52.26 3.15
CA CYS A 61 4.14 -51.70 1.80
C CYS A 61 4.06 -50.16 1.77
N ALA A 62 3.64 -49.52 2.88
CA ALA A 62 3.46 -48.08 2.97
C ALA A 62 4.79 -47.31 2.83
N GLU A 63 4.72 -46.17 2.14
CA GLU A 63 5.79 -45.17 2.15
C GLU A 63 5.82 -44.49 3.53
N LYS A 64 7.00 -44.29 4.11
CA LYS A 64 7.15 -43.38 5.25
C LYS A 64 7.33 -41.98 4.71
N GLU A 65 6.75 -40.99 5.38
CA GLU A 65 7.07 -39.59 5.07
C GLU A 65 8.59 -39.38 5.22
N HIS A 66 9.20 -38.75 4.21
CA HIS A 66 10.59 -38.36 4.31
C HIS A 66 10.77 -37.30 5.39
N PRO A 67 11.87 -37.33 6.16
CA PRO A 67 12.15 -36.30 7.15
C PRO A 67 12.15 -34.93 6.45
N LYS A 68 11.25 -34.04 6.88
CA LYS A 68 11.28 -32.65 6.42
C LYS A 68 12.59 -32.02 6.90
N THR A 69 13.25 -31.28 6.02
CA THR A 69 14.48 -30.55 6.34
C THR A 69 14.27 -29.69 7.60
N SER A 70 15.26 -29.65 8.50
CA SER A 70 15.14 -28.91 9.75
C SER A 70 14.79 -27.44 9.50
N LYS A 71 13.75 -26.94 10.18
CA LYS A 71 13.30 -25.55 10.06
C LYS A 71 14.43 -24.63 10.59
N LYS A 72 15.07 -23.85 9.72
CA LYS A 72 16.20 -22.93 10.02
C LYS A 72 15.76 -21.69 10.79
N LEU A 73 15.14 -21.84 11.95
CA LEU A 73 14.62 -20.70 12.70
C LEU A 73 15.19 -20.69 14.12
N SER A 74 16.45 -20.28 14.20
CA SER A 74 16.98 -19.72 15.45
C SER A 74 16.62 -18.22 15.49
N PRO A 75 16.41 -17.63 16.68
CA PRO A 75 16.08 -16.20 16.82
C PRO A 75 17.06 -15.27 16.09
N TRP A 76 18.32 -15.66 16.02
CA TRP A 76 19.40 -14.91 15.34
C TRP A 76 19.33 -15.00 13.81
N ALA A 77 18.70 -16.05 13.25
CA ALA A 77 18.60 -16.24 11.81
C ALA A 77 17.54 -15.34 11.15
N ILE A 78 16.57 -14.81 11.91
CA ILE A 78 15.43 -14.03 11.39
C ILE A 78 15.88 -12.84 10.54
N ARG A 79 16.99 -12.19 10.91
CA ARG A 79 17.54 -11.02 10.21
C ARG A 79 18.06 -11.31 8.79
N TYR A 80 18.34 -12.58 8.49
CA TYR A 80 18.94 -13.02 7.22
C TYR A 80 18.00 -13.90 6.38
N LEU A 81 16.75 -14.07 6.82
CA LEU A 81 15.75 -14.86 6.10
C LEU A 81 14.96 -14.00 5.10
N ASN A 82 14.56 -14.62 3.99
CA ASN A 82 13.69 -14.00 3.01
C ASN A 82 12.29 -13.74 3.62
N GLN A 83 11.71 -12.58 3.32
CA GLN A 83 10.36 -12.19 3.73
C GLN A 83 9.31 -13.29 3.48
N THR A 84 9.36 -13.97 2.34
CA THR A 84 8.41 -15.06 2.01
C THR A 84 8.52 -16.23 2.99
N THR A 85 9.74 -16.55 3.44
CA THR A 85 9.99 -17.59 4.44
C THR A 85 9.44 -17.19 5.80
N VAL A 86 9.60 -15.91 6.18
CA VAL A 86 9.04 -15.35 7.40
C VAL A 86 7.51 -15.41 7.36
N CYS A 87 6.88 -14.98 6.26
CA CYS A 87 5.42 -15.03 6.10
C CYS A 87 4.86 -16.45 6.17
N LYS A 88 5.50 -17.44 5.53
CA LYS A 88 5.10 -18.85 5.62
C LYS A 88 5.13 -19.35 7.06
N TYR A 89 6.15 -18.96 7.81
CA TYR A 89 6.29 -19.37 9.20
C TYR A 89 5.25 -18.71 10.12
N LEU A 90 4.97 -17.42 9.93
CA LEU A 90 3.90 -16.73 10.64
C LEU A 90 2.54 -17.37 10.35
N HIS A 91 2.29 -17.79 9.10
CA HIS A 91 1.09 -18.53 8.74
C HIS A 91 1.03 -19.94 9.38
N ASP A 92 2.16 -20.67 9.45
CA ASP A 92 2.26 -21.94 10.20
C ASP A 92 1.91 -21.75 11.69
N MET A 93 2.25 -20.60 12.27
CA MET A 93 1.89 -20.19 13.63
C MET A 93 0.46 -19.62 13.74
N ASN A 94 -0.31 -19.66 12.66
CA ASN A 94 -1.67 -19.14 12.58
C ASN A 94 -1.78 -17.62 12.84
N LEU A 95 -0.67 -16.88 12.69
CA LEU A 95 -0.63 -15.43 12.70
C LEU A 95 -0.92 -14.91 11.30
N ARG A 96 -1.86 -13.97 11.19
CA ARG A 96 -2.24 -13.37 9.91
C ARG A 96 -1.99 -11.86 9.95
N SER A 97 -1.67 -11.29 8.80
CA SER A 97 -1.68 -9.84 8.64
C SER A 97 -3.12 -9.35 8.77
N CYS A 98 -3.36 -8.43 9.70
CA CYS A 98 -4.68 -7.90 10.04
C CYS A 98 -4.65 -6.38 9.90
N VAL A 99 -5.71 -5.81 9.31
CA VAL A 99 -5.96 -4.36 9.38
C VAL A 99 -6.63 -4.08 10.72
N THR A 100 -6.04 -3.21 11.51
CA THR A 100 -6.49 -2.86 12.86
C THR A 100 -7.76 -2.01 12.80
N VAL A 101 -8.68 -2.19 13.76
CA VAL A 101 -9.97 -1.46 13.83
C VAL A 101 -9.98 -0.59 15.08
N ALA A 102 -10.24 0.71 14.93
CA ALA A 102 -10.20 1.67 16.03
C ALA A 102 -11.19 1.33 17.17
N LYS A 103 -10.73 1.35 18.43
CA LYS A 103 -11.54 1.24 19.65
C LYS A 103 -11.25 2.43 20.58
N PRO A 104 -12.25 3.11 21.16
CA PRO A 104 -12.01 4.27 22.00
C PRO A 104 -11.73 3.91 23.47
N TYR A 105 -10.55 4.26 23.98
CA TYR A 105 -10.31 4.56 25.41
C TYR A 105 -9.10 5.50 25.52
N LEU A 106 -9.20 6.58 26.31
CA LEU A 106 -8.25 7.71 26.29
C LEU A 106 -7.70 8.04 27.69
N ASP A 107 -6.39 8.31 27.74
CA ASP A 107 -5.62 8.83 28.88
C ASP A 107 -4.83 10.07 28.43
N GLU A 108 -4.36 10.91 29.35
CA GLU A 108 -3.78 12.24 29.10
C GLU A 108 -2.50 12.18 28.23
N ALA A 109 -1.76 11.07 28.30
CA ALA A 109 -0.62 10.80 27.44
C ALA A 109 -1.02 10.62 25.95
N HIS A 110 -2.19 10.03 25.68
CA HIS A 110 -2.70 9.83 24.32
C HIS A 110 -3.00 11.16 23.62
N LYS A 111 -3.44 12.18 24.38
CA LYS A 111 -3.68 13.54 23.86
C LYS A 111 -2.40 14.21 23.36
N ARG A 112 -1.27 14.00 24.05
CA ARG A 112 0.04 14.57 23.65
C ARG A 112 0.63 13.89 22.42
N ALA A 113 0.46 12.57 22.30
CA ALA A 113 0.95 11.79 21.16
C ALA A 113 0.26 12.18 19.83
N CYS A 114 -1.01 12.60 19.88
CA CYS A 114 -1.76 13.06 18.71
C CYS A 114 -1.12 14.28 18.02
N LEU A 115 -0.53 15.19 18.78
CA LEU A 115 0.13 16.39 18.23
C LEU A 115 1.46 16.07 17.53
N GLN A 116 2.06 14.91 17.79
CA GLN A 116 3.30 14.44 17.16
C GLN A 116 3.06 13.47 16.00
N TRP A 117 1.80 13.08 15.72
CA TRP A 117 1.52 12.00 14.79
C TRP A 117 1.85 12.35 13.33
N LYS A 118 2.73 11.55 12.71
CA LYS A 118 2.93 11.49 11.26
C LYS A 118 1.95 10.47 10.68
N GLY A 119 1.00 10.92 9.87
CA GLY A 119 -0.05 10.06 9.34
C GLY A 119 0.44 8.89 8.48
N GLY A 120 -0.19 7.72 8.63
CA GLY A 120 0.05 6.52 7.82
C GLY A 120 -0.66 5.27 8.35
N GLN A 121 -1.01 4.34 7.44
CA GLN A 121 -1.48 3.00 7.83
C GLN A 121 -0.30 2.19 8.40
N GLN A 122 -0.46 1.61 9.59
CA GLN A 122 0.51 0.67 10.16
C GLN A 122 -0.09 -0.73 10.19
N TYR A 123 0.75 -1.74 9.96
CA TYR A 123 0.37 -3.15 10.00
C TYR A 123 0.94 -3.78 11.26
N VAL A 124 0.11 -4.52 12.00
CA VAL A 124 0.50 -5.28 13.19
C VAL A 124 0.20 -6.76 12.93
N TRP A 125 1.08 -7.65 13.39
CA TRP A 125 0.84 -9.09 13.35
C TRP A 125 0.07 -9.49 14.61
N CYS A 126 -1.15 -9.99 14.43
CA CYS A 126 -2.03 -10.36 15.52
C CYS A 126 -2.59 -11.78 15.32
N GLN A 127 -2.87 -12.51 16.41
CA GLN A 127 -3.72 -13.70 16.31
C GLN A 127 -5.16 -13.27 16.02
N LEU A 128 -5.93 -14.11 15.32
CA LEU A 128 -7.29 -13.74 14.88
C LEU A 128 -8.22 -13.34 16.04
N HIS A 129 -8.06 -13.97 17.22
CA HIS A 129 -8.83 -13.67 18.42
C HIS A 129 -8.30 -12.45 19.20
N GLU A 130 -7.06 -12.03 18.95
CA GLU A 130 -6.40 -10.89 19.59
C GLU A 130 -6.52 -9.60 18.77
N LYS A 131 -7.22 -9.64 17.64
CA LYS A 131 -7.41 -8.48 16.74
C LYS A 131 -7.91 -7.21 17.45
N TYR A 132 -8.61 -7.37 18.57
CA TYR A 132 -9.16 -6.28 19.38
C TYR A 132 -8.44 -6.09 20.74
N ALA A 133 -7.32 -6.77 20.97
CA ALA A 133 -6.46 -6.56 22.14
C ALA A 133 -5.77 -5.20 22.04
N SER A 134 -5.58 -4.51 23.18
CA SER A 134 -5.01 -3.15 23.24
C SER A 134 -3.70 -3.00 22.46
N ASP A 135 -2.85 -4.03 22.53
CA ASP A 135 -1.51 -4.02 21.95
C ASP A 135 -1.51 -4.20 20.43
N CYS A 136 -2.64 -4.65 19.87
CA CYS A 136 -2.88 -4.82 18.43
C CYS A 136 -3.66 -3.65 17.83
N LEU A 137 -3.89 -2.57 18.59
CA LEU A 137 -4.63 -1.40 18.16
C LEU A 137 -3.71 -0.20 18.00
N ILE A 138 -3.90 0.55 16.90
CA ILE A 138 -3.29 1.87 16.74
C ILE A 138 -4.24 2.86 17.39
N PRO A 139 -3.78 3.75 18.29
CA PRO A 139 -4.62 4.78 18.86
C PRO A 139 -5.19 5.65 17.73
N ALA A 140 -6.52 5.60 17.57
CA ALA A 140 -7.21 6.45 16.63
C ALA A 140 -7.28 7.86 17.21
N VAL A 141 -6.52 8.77 16.61
CA VAL A 141 -6.75 10.20 16.77
C VAL A 141 -8.09 10.47 16.09
N GLN A 142 -9.17 10.41 16.85
CA GLN A 142 -10.40 11.07 16.43
C GLN A 142 -10.00 12.52 16.14
N TRP A 143 -10.51 13.08 15.05
CA TRP A 143 -10.29 14.46 14.56
C TRP A 143 -10.79 15.52 15.58
N LEU A 144 -10.27 15.47 16.80
CA LEU A 144 -10.37 16.44 17.89
C LEU A 144 -9.00 17.13 18.10
N GLY A 145 -8.04 16.85 17.21
CA GLY A 145 -6.81 17.63 17.09
C GLY A 145 -7.13 18.94 16.37
N GLY A 146 -6.73 20.06 16.96
CA GLY A 146 -6.94 21.39 16.40
C GLY A 146 -6.46 21.47 14.94
N SER A 147 -7.33 21.99 14.07
CA SER A 147 -6.98 22.28 12.69
C SER A 147 -6.35 23.67 12.61
N VAL A 148 -5.24 23.79 11.89
CA VAL A 148 -4.68 25.10 11.53
C VAL A 148 -5.32 25.53 10.22
N SER A 149 -6.04 26.65 10.25
CA SER A 149 -6.56 27.29 9.04
C SER A 149 -5.46 28.14 8.43
N VAL A 150 -5.23 28.05 7.12
CA VAL A 150 -4.24 28.87 6.42
C VAL A 150 -4.84 29.52 5.19
N TRP A 151 -4.36 30.71 4.88
CA TRP A 151 -4.63 31.39 3.61
C TRP A 151 -3.34 31.54 2.81
N ARG A 152 -3.40 31.29 1.51
CA ARG A 152 -2.25 31.44 0.61
C ARG A 152 -2.67 31.90 -0.78
N CYS A 153 -1.82 32.69 -1.41
CA CYS A 153 -1.92 33.04 -2.83
C CYS A 153 -0.85 32.30 -3.65
N ILE A 154 -1.18 31.85 -4.86
CA ILE A 154 -0.26 31.19 -5.80
C ILE A 154 -0.48 31.82 -7.18
N TRP A 155 0.58 31.96 -7.98
CA TRP A 155 0.51 32.45 -9.35
C TRP A 155 1.49 31.69 -10.25
N THR A 156 1.54 32.02 -11.54
CA THR A 156 2.27 31.23 -12.56
C THR A 156 3.75 31.07 -12.29
N GLU A 157 4.44 32.10 -11.80
CA GLU A 157 5.89 32.08 -11.62
C GLU A 157 6.32 31.87 -10.15
N GLY A 158 5.37 31.69 -9.23
CA GLY A 158 5.75 31.46 -7.84
C GLY A 158 4.61 31.49 -6.84
N ILE A 159 5.00 31.66 -5.58
CA ILE A 159 4.11 31.53 -4.44
C ILE A 159 4.03 32.85 -3.69
N GLY A 160 2.81 33.26 -3.37
CA GLY A 160 2.54 34.44 -2.56
C GLY A 160 2.55 34.16 -1.05
N PRO A 161 2.11 35.14 -0.24
CA PRO A 161 2.13 35.06 1.22
C PRO A 161 1.36 33.85 1.74
N LEU A 162 1.89 33.20 2.77
CA LEU A 162 1.21 32.18 3.56
C LEU A 162 0.86 32.78 4.93
N VAL A 163 -0.42 32.84 5.25
CA VAL A 163 -0.95 33.43 6.48
C VAL A 163 -1.60 32.31 7.29
N ILE A 164 -1.13 32.12 8.51
CA ILE A 164 -1.77 31.24 9.49
C ILE A 164 -2.93 32.01 10.13
N LEU A 165 -4.09 31.38 10.23
CA LEU A 165 -5.30 31.95 10.81
C LEU A 165 -5.56 31.27 12.14
N ASP A 166 -5.81 32.09 13.17
CA ASP A 166 -6.04 31.60 14.52
C ASP A 166 -7.39 30.87 14.68
N ASP A 167 -8.32 31.07 13.74
CA ASP A 167 -9.66 30.49 13.76
C ASP A 167 -10.19 30.24 12.33
N TYR A 168 -11.42 29.73 12.23
CA TYR A 168 -12.17 29.58 10.98
C TYR A 168 -12.31 30.92 10.25
N MET A 169 -12.14 30.87 8.92
CA MET A 169 -12.19 32.04 8.07
C MET A 169 -13.58 32.70 8.07
N THR A 170 -13.71 33.84 8.76
CA THR A 170 -14.87 34.73 8.64
C THR A 170 -14.72 35.69 7.46
N LYS A 171 -15.80 36.37 7.08
CA LYS A 171 -15.78 37.34 5.98
C LYS A 171 -14.91 38.57 6.31
N GLU A 172 -14.89 38.99 7.57
CA GLU A 172 -14.07 40.10 8.07
C GLU A 172 -12.59 39.71 8.05
N MET A 173 -12.25 38.52 8.57
CA MET A 173 -10.88 38.00 8.53
C MET A 173 -10.39 37.84 7.10
N PHE A 174 -11.24 37.37 6.19
CA PHE A 174 -10.90 37.26 4.78
C PHE A 174 -10.51 38.61 4.17
N VAL A 175 -11.35 39.63 4.33
CA VAL A 175 -11.06 40.98 3.82
C VAL A 175 -9.81 41.57 4.47
N GLN A 176 -9.63 41.38 5.77
CA GLN A 176 -8.45 41.86 6.48
C GLN A 176 -7.17 41.15 6.00
N THR A 177 -7.23 39.84 5.76
CA THR A 177 -6.10 39.07 5.21
C THR A 177 -5.73 39.56 3.82
N LEU A 178 -6.71 39.82 2.95
CA LEU A 178 -6.46 40.40 1.62
C LEU A 178 -5.85 41.81 1.72
N ARG A 179 -6.40 42.66 2.59
CA ARG A 179 -5.90 44.02 2.75
C ARG A 179 -4.46 44.06 3.23
N ASN A 180 -4.11 43.22 4.19
CA ASN A 180 -2.80 43.26 4.84
C ASN A 180 -1.72 42.52 4.05
N ASN A 181 -2.09 41.45 3.33
CA ASN A 181 -1.11 40.57 2.69
C ASN A 181 -1.22 40.58 1.17
N TYR A 182 -2.43 40.58 0.61
CA TYR A 182 -2.63 40.47 -0.83
C TYR A 182 -2.33 41.78 -1.58
N LEU A 183 -2.76 42.94 -1.06
CA LEU A 183 -2.52 44.22 -1.75
C LEU A 183 -1.02 44.55 -1.86
N SER A 184 -0.27 44.40 -0.76
CA SER A 184 1.18 44.62 -0.76
C SER A 184 1.91 43.65 -1.67
N PHE A 185 1.47 42.39 -1.71
CA PHE A 185 1.99 41.39 -2.64
C PHE A 185 1.69 41.76 -4.09
N LEU A 186 0.46 42.17 -4.41
CA LEU A 186 0.04 42.54 -5.75
C LEU A 186 0.80 43.78 -6.27
N ALA A 187 0.99 44.79 -5.43
CA ALA A 187 1.79 45.97 -5.79
C ALA A 187 3.25 45.58 -6.11
N ALA A 188 3.88 44.78 -5.26
CA ALA A 188 5.24 44.29 -5.48
C ALA A 188 5.35 43.37 -6.72
N LEU A 189 4.26 42.71 -7.10
CA LEU A 189 4.18 41.88 -8.29
C LEU A 189 4.05 42.73 -9.56
N SER A 190 3.19 43.74 -9.55
CA SER A 190 2.99 44.66 -10.67
C SER A 190 4.20 45.54 -10.96
N ASP A 191 5.01 45.87 -9.95
CA ASP A 191 6.26 46.60 -10.17
C ASP A 191 7.32 45.74 -10.89
N LYS A 192 7.19 44.42 -10.85
CA LYS A 192 8.13 43.47 -11.46
C LYS A 192 7.67 42.92 -12.81
N ASN A 193 6.37 42.96 -13.10
CA ASN A 193 5.78 42.36 -14.28
C ASN A 193 4.71 43.27 -14.87
N THR A 194 4.75 43.51 -16.18
CA THR A 194 3.80 44.37 -16.91
C THR A 194 2.47 43.66 -17.22
N THR A 195 2.27 42.46 -16.69
CA THR A 195 1.12 41.61 -17.02
C THR A 195 -0.06 41.88 -16.09
N THR A 196 -1.26 41.97 -16.64
CA THR A 196 -2.49 42.07 -15.84
C THR A 196 -2.71 40.79 -15.02
N HIS A 197 -2.85 40.94 -13.70
CA HIS A 197 -3.12 39.83 -12.79
C HIS A 197 -4.61 39.70 -12.45
N LEU A 198 -5.17 38.49 -12.58
CA LEU A 198 -6.55 38.18 -12.21
C LEU A 198 -6.60 37.43 -10.88
N LEU A 199 -7.41 37.91 -9.94
CA LEU A 199 -7.69 37.19 -8.70
C LEU A 199 -8.70 36.07 -8.96
N GLN A 200 -8.30 34.82 -8.73
CA GLN A 200 -9.16 33.64 -8.77
C GLN A 200 -9.28 33.03 -7.37
N GLU A 201 -10.51 32.76 -6.95
CA GLU A 201 -10.85 32.20 -5.64
C GLU A 201 -12.02 31.23 -5.76
N ASP A 202 -12.24 30.41 -4.74
CA ASP A 202 -13.41 29.54 -4.68
C ASP A 202 -14.69 30.32 -4.30
N ASN A 203 -15.84 29.68 -4.46
CA ASN A 203 -17.14 30.25 -4.14
C ASN A 203 -17.51 30.12 -2.64
N ALA A 204 -16.53 30.11 -1.73
CA ALA A 204 -16.80 29.98 -0.30
C ALA A 204 -17.63 31.17 0.23
N LYS A 205 -18.45 30.90 1.27
CA LYS A 205 -19.36 31.89 1.87
C LYS A 205 -18.65 33.21 2.27
N PRO A 206 -17.42 33.20 2.86
CA PRO A 206 -16.71 34.43 3.16
C PRO A 206 -16.34 35.27 1.92
N HIS A 207 -15.95 34.61 0.82
CA HIS A 207 -15.48 35.25 -0.42
C HIS A 207 -16.62 35.89 -1.22
N LYS A 208 -17.83 35.31 -1.13
CA LYS A 208 -19.06 35.81 -1.75
C LYS A 208 -19.87 36.75 -0.84
N SER A 209 -19.34 37.09 0.34
CA SER A 209 -20.03 38.03 1.21
C SER A 209 -20.11 39.41 0.55
N LYS A 210 -21.19 40.15 0.79
CA LYS A 210 -21.33 41.53 0.28
C LYS A 210 -20.13 42.40 0.65
N LEU A 211 -19.58 42.20 1.86
CA LEU A 211 -18.41 42.89 2.36
C LEU A 211 -17.18 42.60 1.47
N ALA A 212 -16.90 41.33 1.19
CA ALA A 212 -15.78 40.94 0.34
C ALA A 212 -15.96 41.43 -1.10
N GLU A 213 -17.16 41.33 -1.68
CA GLU A 213 -17.44 41.83 -3.03
C GLU A 213 -17.27 43.34 -3.16
N GLN A 214 -17.80 44.10 -2.20
CA GLN A 214 -17.65 45.56 -2.17
C GLN A 214 -16.18 45.96 -2.02
N TRP A 215 -15.45 45.28 -1.13
CA TRP A 215 -14.03 45.53 -0.94
C TRP A 215 -13.22 45.23 -2.20
N LYS A 216 -13.44 44.09 -2.86
CA LYS A 216 -12.76 43.72 -4.12
C LYS A 216 -13.05 44.74 -5.23
N LYS A 217 -14.32 45.11 -5.41
CA LYS A 217 -14.72 46.11 -6.42
C LYS A 217 -14.09 47.48 -6.17
N LYS A 218 -13.86 47.83 -4.91
CA LYS A 218 -13.14 49.05 -4.56
C LYS A 218 -11.65 48.85 -4.79
N GLU A 219 -10.97 48.08 -3.96
CA GLU A 219 -9.51 48.11 -3.89
C GLU A 219 -8.82 47.43 -5.09
N ILE A 220 -9.38 46.33 -5.63
CA ILE A 220 -8.74 45.60 -6.75
C ILE A 220 -8.99 46.30 -8.09
N MET A 221 -10.19 46.89 -8.27
CA MET A 221 -10.48 47.69 -9.47
C MET A 221 -9.66 48.98 -9.49
N TRP A 222 -9.43 49.61 -8.33
CA TRP A 222 -8.57 50.79 -8.20
C TRP A 222 -7.12 50.48 -8.55
N LEU A 223 -6.58 49.32 -8.15
CA LEU A 223 -5.22 48.90 -8.53
C LEU A 223 -5.11 48.64 -10.03
N SER A 224 -6.05 47.90 -10.62
CA SER A 224 -6.09 47.70 -12.07
C SER A 224 -6.17 49.01 -12.86
N TYR A 225 -6.89 50.02 -12.35
CA TYR A 225 -6.98 51.34 -12.98
C TYR A 225 -5.69 52.16 -12.87
N HIS A 226 -4.99 52.09 -11.74
CA HIS A 226 -3.74 52.82 -11.53
C HIS A 226 -2.57 52.21 -12.33
N ASP A 227 -2.54 50.89 -12.49
CA ASP A 227 -1.54 50.20 -13.33
C ASP A 227 -1.72 50.57 -14.82
N LEU A 228 -2.98 50.71 -15.28
CA LEU A 228 -3.29 51.22 -16.62
C LEU A 228 -2.83 52.67 -16.82
N GLN A 229 -2.93 53.53 -15.81
CA GLN A 229 -2.44 54.92 -15.91
C GLN A 229 -0.90 55.00 -15.89
N LYS A 230 -0.22 54.18 -15.08
CA LYS A 230 1.26 54.06 -15.08
C LYS A 230 1.80 53.60 -16.45
N SER A 231 1.13 52.64 -17.09
CA SER A 231 1.43 52.22 -18.48
C SER A 231 1.23 53.35 -19.49
N ARG A 232 0.19 54.17 -19.31
CA ARG A 232 -0.14 55.31 -20.18
C ARG A 232 0.84 56.48 -20.05
N SER A 233 1.42 56.69 -18.87
CA SER A 233 2.43 57.73 -18.63
C SER A 233 3.83 57.38 -19.19
N GLN A 234 4.09 56.12 -19.54
CA GLN A 234 5.33 55.68 -20.21
C GLN A 234 5.27 55.79 -21.74
N PHE A 235 4.09 56.01 -22.33
CA PHE A 235 3.93 56.23 -23.76
C PHE A 235 3.36 57.64 -24.01
N ASN A 236 4.24 58.60 -24.31
CA ASN A 236 3.84 59.82 -25.01
C ASN A 236 3.22 59.42 -26.35
N LEU A 237 1.92 59.62 -26.52
CA LEU A 237 1.29 59.55 -27.84
C LEU A 237 0.32 60.72 -28.00
N GLU A 238 0.72 61.60 -28.91
CA GLU A 238 -0.04 62.66 -29.53
C GLU A 238 -1.42 62.17 -29.96
N TYR A 239 -2.44 62.96 -29.67
CA TYR A 239 -3.78 62.77 -30.25
C TYR A 239 -3.75 63.22 -31.71
N VAL A 240 -3.52 62.28 -32.63
CA VAL A 240 -3.95 62.46 -34.02
C VAL A 240 -5.45 62.25 -34.08
N LYS A 241 -6.16 63.31 -34.42
CA LYS A 241 -7.61 63.36 -34.59
C LYS A 241 -7.93 63.18 -36.06
N LEU A 242 -8.68 62.14 -36.43
CA LEU A 242 -9.22 61.95 -37.78
C LEU A 242 -10.55 61.15 -37.68
N PRO A 243 -11.44 61.24 -38.68
CA PRO A 243 -12.47 62.27 -38.90
C PRO A 243 -13.84 61.88 -38.30
#